data_AF-A0A4S2B123-F1
#
_entry.id   AF-A0A4S2B123-F1
#
_cell.length_a   1.000
_cell.length_b   1.000
_cell.length_c   1.000
_cell.angle_alpha   90.00
_cell.angle_beta   90.00
_cell.angle_gamma   90.00
#
_symmetry.space_group_name_H-M   'P 1'
#
loop_
_entity.id
_entity.type
_entity.pdbx_description
1 polymer ?
#
loop_
_entity_poly.entity_id
_entity_poly.type
_entity_poly.pdbx_seq_one_letter_code
_entity_poly.pdbx_strand_id
1 'polypeptide(L)'
;MKKLLILLFFILIFGSCTTNYFLCETAGPVKLYASPNTNSTYIEVPVGKNLISTGKYKKYRRAKYGNKRGYVYKTRFLSEKKIRSLSDWNFDSETSTYKYSHSNHALSNSTKYKYKPTSTGGTVQVKGYYRKDGTYVKPHTRRAPSRRK
;
A
#
# COMPACT_ATOMS: atom_id res chain seq x y z
N MET A 1 25.35 -34.86 -23.39
CA MET A 1 24.39 -34.37 -22.35
C MET A 1 24.98 -33.37 -21.36
N LYS A 2 26.29 -33.40 -21.04
CA LYS A 2 26.93 -32.45 -20.09
C LYS A 2 26.80 -30.96 -20.48
N LYS A 3 26.84 -30.63 -21.78
CA LYS A 3 26.69 -29.25 -22.28
C LYS A 3 25.26 -28.68 -22.08
N LEU A 4 24.23 -29.53 -22.11
CA LEU A 4 22.85 -29.13 -21.86
C LEU A 4 22.60 -28.86 -20.36
N LEU A 5 23.27 -29.63 -19.49
CA LEU A 5 23.20 -29.47 -18.04
C LEU A 5 23.86 -28.16 -17.58
N ILE A 6 24.98 -27.77 -18.22
CA ILE A 6 25.65 -26.49 -17.96
C ILE A 6 24.77 -25.31 -18.40
N LEU A 7 24.08 -25.41 -19.54
CA LEU A 7 23.15 -24.38 -20.01
C LEU A 7 21.97 -24.17 -19.04
N LEU A 8 21.39 -25.27 -18.53
CA LEU A 8 20.31 -25.23 -17.52
C LEU A 8 20.78 -24.62 -16.18
N PHE A 9 22.03 -24.88 -15.78
CA PHE A 9 22.61 -24.31 -14.57
C PHE A 9 22.84 -22.80 -14.67
N PHE A 10 23.25 -22.30 -15.84
CA PHE A 10 23.36 -20.87 -16.10
C PHE A 10 21.99 -20.16 -16.00
N ILE A 11 20.91 -20.76 -16.53
CA ILE A 11 19.56 -20.16 -16.47
C ILE A 11 19.06 -20.01 -15.02
N LEU A 12 19.43 -20.93 -14.11
CA LEU A 12 19.01 -20.89 -12.70
C LEU A 12 19.73 -19.80 -11.87
N ILE A 13 20.98 -19.47 -12.20
CA ILE A 13 21.80 -18.53 -11.42
C ILE A 13 21.46 -17.06 -11.73
N PHE A 14 21.10 -16.74 -12.97
CA PHE A 14 20.80 -15.36 -13.39
C PHE A 14 19.32 -14.96 -13.19
N GLY A 15 18.48 -15.85 -12.64
CA GLY A 15 17.03 -15.66 -12.56
C GLY A 15 16.51 -14.73 -11.46
N SER A 16 17.32 -14.27 -10.51
CA SER A 16 16.81 -13.62 -9.28
C SER A 16 17.17 -12.13 -9.13
N CYS A 17 17.06 -11.33 -10.19
CA CYS A 17 17.09 -9.87 -10.06
C CYS A 17 15.76 -9.34 -9.46
N THR A 18 15.62 -9.36 -8.13
CA THR A 18 14.45 -8.78 -7.46
C THR A 18 14.58 -7.25 -7.39
N THR A 19 13.62 -6.53 -8.00
CA THR A 19 13.57 -5.07 -7.91
C THR A 19 12.67 -4.65 -6.76
N ASN A 20 13.23 -3.92 -5.79
CA ASN A 20 12.43 -3.34 -4.70
C ASN A 20 11.69 -2.09 -5.20
N TYR A 21 10.39 -2.03 -4.90
CA TYR A 21 9.53 -0.89 -5.21
C TYR A 21 9.08 -0.18 -3.93
N PHE A 22 8.86 1.12 -4.06
CA PHE A 22 8.46 2.01 -2.99
C PHE A 22 7.36 2.93 -3.48
N LEU A 23 6.33 3.10 -2.66
CA LEU A 23 5.36 4.16 -2.80
C LEU A 23 5.92 5.42 -2.13
N CYS A 24 6.07 6.48 -2.90
CA CYS A 24 6.71 7.72 -2.47
C CYS A 24 5.75 8.88 -2.59
N GLU A 25 5.62 9.67 -1.53
CA GLU A 25 4.80 10.87 -1.51
C GLU A 25 5.65 12.13 -1.72
N THR A 26 5.19 13.01 -2.60
CA THR A 26 5.93 14.20 -3.03
C THR A 26 5.83 15.33 -2.00
N ALA A 27 6.99 15.83 -1.54
CA ALA A 27 7.08 16.99 -0.62
C ALA A 27 6.93 18.34 -1.32
N GLY A 28 7.13 18.35 -2.63
CA GLY A 28 7.02 19.50 -3.52
C GLY A 28 6.88 18.99 -4.95
N PRO A 29 6.85 19.88 -5.95
CA PRO A 29 6.85 19.47 -7.35
C PRO A 29 8.07 18.61 -7.66
N VAL A 30 7.85 17.42 -8.22
CA VAL A 30 8.93 16.47 -8.55
C VAL A 30 9.05 16.32 -10.07
N LYS A 31 10.24 16.59 -10.60
CA LYS A 31 10.57 16.36 -12.00
C LYS A 31 10.83 14.89 -12.27
N LEU A 32 10.06 14.30 -13.17
CA LEU A 32 10.24 12.93 -13.68
C LEU A 32 10.86 13.00 -15.08
N TYR A 33 12.17 12.79 -15.14
CA TYR A 33 13.00 12.89 -16.34
C TYR A 33 12.90 11.65 -17.23
N ALA A 34 12.93 11.82 -18.55
CA ALA A 34 12.89 10.71 -19.51
C ALA A 34 14.17 9.84 -19.46
N SER A 35 15.30 10.43 -19.08
CA SER A 35 16.60 9.77 -18.97
C SER A 35 17.21 9.99 -17.58
N PRO A 36 18.21 9.21 -17.14
CA PRO A 36 18.91 9.40 -15.86
C PRO A 36 19.86 10.63 -15.89
N ASN A 37 19.41 11.73 -16.49
CA ASN A 37 20.11 13.00 -16.65
C ASN A 37 19.12 14.17 -16.49
N THR A 38 19.53 15.22 -15.79
CA THR A 38 18.74 16.42 -15.52
C THR A 38 18.52 17.31 -16.75
N ASN A 39 19.26 17.10 -17.83
CA ASN A 39 19.10 17.86 -19.09
C ASN A 39 18.05 17.22 -20.02
N SER A 40 17.47 16.08 -19.65
CA SER A 40 16.44 15.43 -20.46
C SER A 40 15.06 16.06 -20.24
N THR A 41 14.14 15.82 -21.18
CA THR A 41 12.75 16.23 -21.03
C THR A 41 12.15 15.60 -19.77
N TYR A 42 11.22 16.31 -19.14
CA TYR A 42 10.58 15.85 -17.91
C TYR A 42 9.10 16.18 -17.90
N ILE A 43 8.38 15.44 -17.05
CA ILE A 43 7.05 15.85 -16.60
C ILE A 43 7.11 16.24 -15.13
N GLU A 44 6.19 17.08 -14.70
CA GLU A 44 6.10 17.50 -13.31
C GLU A 44 5.01 16.70 -12.58
N VAL A 45 5.39 16.08 -11.47
CA VAL A 45 4.47 15.42 -10.55
C VAL A 45 4.07 16.45 -9.50
N PRO A 46 2.77 16.76 -9.34
CA PRO A 46 2.30 17.75 -8.37
C PRO A 46 2.61 17.36 -6.93
N VAL A 47 2.72 18.37 -6.06
CA VAL A 47 2.91 18.19 -4.61
C VAL A 47 1.76 17.40 -3.97
N GLY A 48 2.07 16.62 -2.93
CA GLY A 48 1.09 15.82 -2.19
C GLY A 48 0.55 14.61 -2.97
N LYS A 49 1.06 14.37 -4.19
CA LYS A 49 0.75 13.16 -4.96
C LYS A 49 1.78 12.08 -4.69
N ASN A 50 1.39 10.83 -4.95
CA ASN A 50 2.27 9.69 -4.79
C ASN A 50 2.72 9.15 -6.16
N LEU A 51 3.93 8.62 -6.18
CA LEU A 51 4.53 7.94 -7.33
C LEU A 51 5.14 6.63 -6.85
N ILE A 52 5.32 5.69 -7.77
CA ILE A 52 6.01 4.43 -7.47
C ILE A 52 7.43 4.55 -7.96
N SER A 53 8.40 4.22 -7.14
CA SER A 53 9.81 4.27 -7.52
C SER A 53 10.57 3.01 -7.12
N THR A 54 11.63 2.71 -7.86
CA THR A 54 12.56 1.63 -7.50
C THR A 54 13.49 2.08 -6.39
N GLY A 55 14.25 1.15 -5.82
CA GLY A 55 15.36 1.49 -4.93
C GLY A 55 16.32 2.55 -5.50
N LYS A 56 17.01 3.25 -4.59
CA LYS A 56 17.97 4.31 -4.92
C LYS A 56 19.20 3.69 -5.61
N TYR A 57 19.64 4.28 -6.72
CA TYR A 57 20.87 3.90 -7.39
C TYR A 57 21.68 5.14 -7.78
N LYS A 58 22.84 5.33 -7.15
CA LYS A 58 23.66 6.55 -7.33
C LYS A 58 22.81 7.81 -7.06
N LYS A 59 22.67 8.70 -8.05
CA LYS A 59 21.97 9.99 -7.92
C LYS A 59 20.52 9.96 -8.43
N TYR A 60 20.10 8.86 -9.04
CA TYR A 60 18.78 8.71 -9.64
C TYR A 60 18.06 7.45 -9.13
N ARG A 61 16.76 7.41 -9.34
CA ARG A 61 15.98 6.18 -9.20
C ARG A 61 14.88 6.18 -10.25
N ARG A 62 14.54 4.99 -10.74
CA ARG A 62 13.44 4.87 -11.70
C ARG A 62 12.14 5.13 -10.96
N ALA A 63 11.21 5.79 -11.62
CA ALA A 63 9.92 6.16 -11.07
C ALA A 63 8.83 6.04 -12.13
N LYS A 64 7.60 5.84 -11.68
CA LYS A 64 6.39 5.70 -12.47
C LYS A 64 5.31 6.57 -11.84
N TYR A 65 4.66 7.36 -12.68
CA TYR A 65 3.50 8.18 -12.33
C TYR A 65 2.44 7.98 -13.40
N GLY A 66 1.40 7.19 -13.08
CA GLY A 66 0.44 6.71 -14.06
C GLY A 66 1.11 5.97 -15.22
N ASN A 67 0.81 6.38 -16.45
CA ASN A 67 1.42 5.79 -17.66
C ASN A 67 2.81 6.35 -17.98
N LYS A 68 3.28 7.33 -17.22
CA LYS A 68 4.57 7.98 -17.44
C LYS A 68 5.65 7.30 -16.60
N ARG A 69 6.78 6.99 -17.22
CA ARG A 69 7.94 6.34 -16.59
C ARG A 69 9.16 7.21 -16.82
N GLY A 70 10.04 7.25 -15.83
CA GLY A 70 11.24 8.07 -15.93
C GLY A 70 12.14 7.92 -14.72
N TYR A 71 12.89 8.97 -14.44
CA TYR A 71 13.90 9.03 -13.40
C TYR A 71 13.67 10.26 -12.54
N VAL A 72 13.77 10.08 -11.22
CA VAL A 72 13.79 11.20 -10.26
C VAL A 72 15.20 11.33 -9.70
N TYR A 73 15.66 12.57 -9.57
CA TYR A 73 17.05 12.89 -9.22
C TYR A 73 17.13 13.49 -7.83
N LYS A 74 17.85 12.81 -6.92
CA LYS A 74 18.06 13.21 -5.51
C LYS A 74 16.84 13.84 -4.82
N THR A 75 15.63 13.36 -5.14
CA THR A 75 14.39 13.92 -4.61
C THR A 75 14.17 13.47 -3.17
N ARG A 76 13.80 14.42 -2.30
CA ARG A 76 13.33 14.14 -0.95
C ARG A 76 11.81 13.95 -0.98
N PHE A 77 11.35 12.77 -0.57
CA PHE A 77 9.94 12.45 -0.42
C PHE A 77 9.49 12.72 1.01
N LEU A 78 8.21 13.04 1.21
CA LEU A 78 7.62 13.15 2.56
C LEU A 78 7.60 11.79 3.23
N SER A 79 7.15 10.79 2.47
CA SER A 79 7.05 9.41 2.92
C SER A 79 7.54 8.46 1.85
N GLU A 80 8.15 7.35 2.27
CA GLU A 80 8.64 6.30 1.40
C GLU A 80 8.31 4.94 2.02
N LYS A 81 7.33 4.23 1.45
CA LYS A 81 6.87 2.93 1.94
C LYS A 81 7.23 1.84 0.95
N LYS A 82 8.00 0.84 1.39
CA LYS A 82 8.27 -0.35 0.57
C LYS A 82 6.97 -1.10 0.27
N ILE A 83 6.74 -1.43 -1.00
CA ILE A 83 5.56 -2.20 -1.44
C ILE A 83 5.97 -3.63 -1.79
N ARG A 84 5.04 -4.58 -1.58
CA ARG A 84 5.29 -6.02 -1.84
C ARG A 84 5.23 -6.34 -3.32
N SER A 85 4.18 -5.87 -4.00
CA SER A 85 3.99 -6.04 -5.44
C SER A 85 3.55 -4.73 -6.09
N LEU A 86 4.00 -4.53 -7.34
CA LEU A 86 3.58 -3.41 -8.17
C LEU A 86 2.14 -3.58 -8.69
N SER A 87 1.69 -4.84 -8.85
CA SER A 87 0.33 -5.16 -9.33
C SER A 87 -0.78 -4.71 -8.39
N ASP A 88 -0.47 -4.57 -7.10
CA ASP A 88 -1.45 -4.23 -6.08
C ASP A 88 -1.77 -2.73 -6.05
N TRP A 89 -1.15 -1.93 -6.92
CA TRP A 89 -1.28 -0.48 -6.92
C TRP A 89 -1.80 0.02 -8.25
N ASN A 90 -2.99 0.59 -8.22
CA ASN A 90 -3.63 1.17 -9.40
C ASN A 90 -3.51 2.69 -9.34
N PHE A 91 -3.21 3.28 -10.50
CA PHE A 91 -3.19 4.73 -10.63
C PHE A 91 -4.59 5.23 -10.93
N ASP A 92 -5.10 6.09 -10.06
CA ASP A 92 -6.35 6.82 -10.26
C ASP A 92 -6.04 8.12 -11.02
N SER A 93 -6.59 8.25 -12.23
CA SER A 93 -6.40 9.44 -13.07
C SER A 93 -7.14 10.67 -12.55
N GLU A 94 -8.27 10.51 -11.85
CA GLU A 94 -9.06 11.62 -11.32
C GLU A 94 -8.31 12.29 -10.16
N THR A 95 -7.83 11.47 -9.22
CA THR A 95 -7.07 12.00 -8.07
C THR A 95 -5.58 12.16 -8.39
N SER A 96 -5.12 11.63 -9.52
CA SER A 96 -3.71 11.59 -9.95
C SER A 96 -2.81 10.97 -8.87
N THR A 97 -3.28 9.88 -8.26
CA THR A 97 -2.60 9.15 -7.18
C THR A 97 -2.78 7.64 -7.30
N TYR A 98 -1.78 6.90 -6.84
CA TYR A 98 -1.85 5.47 -6.62
C TYR A 98 -2.71 5.13 -5.40
N LYS A 99 -3.62 4.20 -5.60
CA LYS A 99 -4.44 3.58 -4.56
C LYS A 99 -4.12 2.10 -4.49
N TYR A 100 -4.19 1.54 -3.29
CA TYR A 100 -4.05 0.11 -3.10
C TYR A 100 -5.28 -0.59 -3.68
N SER A 101 -5.06 -1.39 -4.71
CA SER A 101 -6.07 -2.27 -5.28
C SER A 101 -6.20 -3.48 -4.38
N HIS A 102 -7.22 -3.50 -3.51
CA HIS A 102 -7.71 -4.76 -2.99
C HIS A 102 -8.23 -5.53 -4.20
N SER A 103 -7.49 -6.52 -4.69
CA SER A 103 -8.08 -7.48 -5.60
C SER A 103 -9.32 -8.04 -4.91
N ASN A 104 -10.48 -7.83 -5.53
CA ASN A 104 -11.75 -8.38 -5.07
C ASN A 104 -11.63 -9.91 -5.04
N HIS A 105 -11.35 -10.49 -3.88
CA HIS A 105 -12.06 -11.72 -3.49
C HIS A 105 -13.47 -11.32 -3.07
N ALA A 106 -14.24 -10.76 -4.01
CA ALA A 106 -15.68 -10.60 -3.82
C ALA A 106 -16.31 -11.98 -4.08
N LEU A 107 -16.57 -12.67 -2.96
CA LEU A 107 -17.58 -13.71 -2.77
C LEU A 107 -17.46 -15.03 -3.56
N SER A 108 -16.65 -15.94 -3.03
CA SER A 108 -17.08 -17.33 -2.91
C SER A 108 -17.51 -17.55 -1.45
N ASN A 109 -18.82 -17.68 -1.24
CA ASN A 109 -19.37 -18.24 -0.02
C ASN A 109 -18.82 -19.67 0.17
N SER A 110 -17.84 -19.87 1.04
CA SER A 110 -17.67 -21.13 1.76
C SER A 110 -16.68 -21.01 2.93
N THR A 111 -17.27 -20.94 4.12
CA THR A 111 -16.86 -21.47 5.43
C THR A 111 -15.37 -21.59 5.86
N LYS A 112 -15.16 -21.11 7.09
CA LYS A 112 -14.18 -21.54 8.12
C LYS A 112 -12.74 -21.01 8.01
N TYR A 113 -12.58 -19.75 8.39
CA TYR A 113 -11.44 -19.36 9.22
C TYR A 113 -11.90 -19.36 10.68
N LYS A 114 -11.52 -20.41 11.44
CA LYS A 114 -11.65 -20.45 12.91
C LYS A 114 -10.70 -19.41 13.51
N TYR A 115 -11.10 -18.15 13.51
CA TYR A 115 -10.63 -17.22 14.52
C TYR A 115 -11.20 -17.72 15.85
N LYS A 116 -10.34 -18.05 16.82
CA LYS A 116 -10.79 -18.14 18.22
C LYS A 116 -10.77 -16.72 18.76
N PRO A 117 -11.89 -15.99 18.82
CA PRO A 117 -11.93 -14.77 19.60
C PRO A 117 -11.70 -15.19 21.05
N THR A 118 -10.63 -14.71 21.65
CA THR A 118 -10.57 -14.59 23.11
C THR A 118 -11.81 -13.78 23.48
N SER A 119 -12.78 -14.43 24.12
CA SER A 119 -14.10 -13.88 24.45
C SER A 119 -13.96 -12.75 25.48
N THR A 120 -13.50 -11.58 25.06
CA THR A 120 -13.77 -10.33 25.74
C THR A 120 -15.22 -9.98 25.42
N GLY A 121 -16.07 -9.95 26.45
CA GLY A 121 -17.53 -9.88 26.33
C GLY A 121 -18.03 -8.92 25.24
N GLY A 122 -19.09 -9.34 24.54
CA GLY A 122 -19.66 -8.65 23.38
C GLY A 122 -20.18 -7.23 23.63
N THR A 123 -21.00 -6.69 22.74
CA THR A 123 -21.64 -5.37 22.92
C THR A 123 -23.09 -5.53 23.37
N VAL A 124 -23.57 -4.60 24.20
CA VAL A 124 -24.95 -4.55 24.70
C VAL A 124 -25.56 -3.23 24.26
N GLN A 125 -26.71 -3.32 23.60
CA GLN A 125 -27.54 -2.15 23.27
C GLN A 125 -28.41 -1.81 24.48
N VAL A 126 -28.24 -0.59 25.01
CA VAL A 126 -28.99 -0.08 26.15
C VAL A 126 -30.06 0.86 25.63
N LYS A 127 -31.33 0.57 25.96
CA LYS A 127 -32.45 1.46 25.69
C LYS A 127 -32.37 2.70 26.59
N GLY A 128 -32.95 3.80 26.14
CA GLY A 128 -33.05 5.00 26.95
C GLY A 128 -33.97 4.80 28.15
N TYR A 129 -33.67 5.43 29.28
CA TYR A 129 -34.44 5.30 30.52
C TYR A 129 -34.27 6.53 31.41
N TYR A 130 -35.16 6.72 32.38
CA TYR A 130 -35.06 7.75 33.40
C TYR A 130 -34.39 7.20 34.67
N ARG A 131 -33.44 7.92 35.24
CA ARG A 131 -32.85 7.59 36.55
C ARG A 131 -33.84 7.97 37.67
N LYS A 132 -33.58 7.49 38.89
CA LYS A 132 -34.38 7.78 40.09
C LYS A 132 -34.45 9.28 40.46
N ASP A 133 -33.51 10.08 39.98
CA ASP A 133 -33.45 11.54 40.16
C ASP A 133 -34.20 12.32 39.05
N GLY A 134 -34.86 11.62 38.11
CA GLY A 134 -35.57 12.22 36.99
C GLY A 134 -34.71 12.50 35.74
N THR A 135 -33.39 12.27 35.78
CA THR A 135 -32.52 12.51 34.62
C THR A 135 -32.74 11.47 33.52
N TYR A 136 -33.02 11.91 32.30
CA TYR A 136 -33.11 11.02 31.14
C TYR A 136 -31.74 10.58 30.63
N VAL A 137 -31.60 9.29 30.35
CA VAL A 137 -30.42 8.67 29.74
C VAL A 137 -30.75 8.22 28.33
N LYS A 138 -30.02 8.74 27.34
CA LYS A 138 -30.20 8.39 25.92
C LYS A 138 -29.77 6.94 25.64
N PRO A 139 -30.45 6.22 24.71
CA PRO A 139 -30.00 4.91 24.26
C PRO A 139 -28.55 4.95 23.76
N HIS A 140 -27.75 3.94 24.10
CA HIS A 140 -26.36 3.84 23.67
C HIS A 140 -25.88 2.38 23.67
N THR A 141 -24.80 2.11 22.95
CA THR A 141 -24.12 0.82 22.96
C THR A 141 -23.00 0.84 24.01
N ARG A 142 -22.92 -0.21 24.84
CA ARG A 142 -21.80 -0.39 25.78
C ARG A 142 -21.17 -1.77 25.67
N ARG A 143 -20.01 -1.96 26.30
CA ARG A 143 -19.39 -3.29 26.41
C ARG A 143 -20.18 -4.18 27.37
N ALA A 144 -20.30 -5.46 27.03
CA ALA A 144 -20.89 -6.48 27.88
C ALA A 144 -19.96 -6.70 29.08
N PRO A 145 -20.52 -6.98 30.27
CA PRO A 145 -19.71 -7.39 31.41
C PRO A 145 -18.87 -8.61 31.04
N SER A 146 -17.56 -8.53 31.23
CA SER A 146 -16.67 -9.66 30.97
C SER A 146 -16.64 -10.56 32.21
N ARG A 147 -16.89 -11.86 32.04
CA ARG A 147 -16.74 -12.84 33.11
C ARG A 147 -15.23 -13.08 33.30
N ARG A 148 -14.65 -12.61 34.40
CA ARG A 148 -13.32 -13.07 34.81
C ARG A 148 -13.45 -14.55 35.18
N LYS A 149 -12.60 -15.39 34.58
CA LYS A 149 -12.41 -16.77 35.03
C LYS A 149 -11.44 -16.76 36.20
#